data_AF-A0A936WXU7-F1
#
_entry.id   AF-A0A936WXU7-F1
#
_cell.length_a   1.000
_cell.length_b   1.000
_cell.length_c   1.000
_cell.angle_alpha   90.00
_cell.angle_beta   90.00
_cell.angle_gamma   90.00
#
_symmetry.space_group_name_H-M   'P 1'
#
loop_
_entity.id
_entity.type
_entity.pdbx_description
1 polymer ?
#
loop_
_entity_poly.entity_id
_entity_poly.type
_entity_poly.pdbx_seq_one_letter_code
_entity_poly.pdbx_strand_id
1 'polypeptide(L)'
;MILSLVKKRITASILSVFDRIFFFILGLLGCLFLFMWFGTDHQDCAANYNLIWALPIHLIATFLSWKRPVVKMYFHFVSIISILLLVSWFFIPQQLNIAIAPILGIIILRSYFISKA
;
A
#
# COMPACT_ATOMS: atom_id res chain seq x y z
N MET A 1 -18.50 26.11 16.36
CA MET A 1 -18.29 24.74 16.87
C MET A 1 -18.82 23.66 15.92
N ILE A 2 -20.10 23.68 15.51
CA ILE A 2 -20.74 22.67 14.64
C ILE A 2 -20.08 22.54 13.25
N LEU A 3 -19.74 23.66 12.61
CA LEU A 3 -19.11 23.66 11.28
C LEU A 3 -17.76 22.91 11.24
N SER A 4 -17.01 22.93 12.36
CA SER A 4 -15.71 22.23 12.46
C SER A 4 -15.87 20.71 12.52
N LEU A 5 -16.92 20.22 13.18
CA LEU A 5 -17.20 18.78 13.32
C LEU A 5 -17.67 18.18 11.98
N VAL A 6 -18.49 18.93 11.24
CA VAL A 6 -18.95 18.54 9.91
C VAL A 6 -17.78 18.46 8.92
N LYS A 7 -16.88 19.45 8.90
CA LYS A 7 -15.66 19.41 8.08
C LYS A 7 -14.79 18.19 8.43
N LYS A 8 -14.57 17.92 9.72
CA LYS A 8 -13.80 16.76 10.19
C LYS A 8 -14.39 15.43 9.73
N ARG A 9 -15.72 15.28 9.77
CA ARG A 9 -16.42 14.06 9.31
C ARG A 9 -16.34 13.88 7.80
N ILE A 10 -16.52 14.94 7.03
CA ILE A 10 -16.42 14.91 5.56
C ILE A 10 -14.99 14.58 5.14
N THR A 11 -13.98 15.23 5.71
CA THR A 11 -12.57 14.94 5.43
C THR A 11 -12.23 13.48 5.75
N ALA A 12 -12.68 12.95 6.89
CA ALA A 12 -12.46 11.54 7.22
C ALA A 12 -13.13 10.58 6.23
N SER A 13 -14.34 10.92 5.75
CA SER A 13 -15.04 10.11 4.76
C SER A 13 -14.32 10.11 3.40
N ILE A 14 -13.95 11.29 2.89
CA ILE A 14 -13.23 11.42 1.61
C ILE A 14 -11.92 10.64 1.68
N LEU A 15 -11.20 10.79 2.79
CA LEU A 15 -9.92 10.14 3.01
C LEU A 15 -10.08 8.61 3.07
N SER A 16 -11.14 8.10 3.70
CA SER A 16 -11.43 6.67 3.71
C SER A 16 -11.76 6.11 2.32
N VAL A 17 -12.43 6.88 1.47
CA VAL A 17 -12.73 6.49 0.08
C VAL A 17 -11.46 6.50 -0.76
N PHE A 18 -10.65 7.55 -0.62
CA PHE A 18 -9.33 7.64 -1.23
C PHE A 18 -8.48 6.42 -0.85
N ASP A 19 -8.39 6.09 0.44
CA ASP A 19 -7.56 4.97 0.89
C ASP A 19 -8.01 3.65 0.25
N ARG A 20 -9.33 3.40 0.17
CA ARG A 20 -9.86 2.18 -0.45
C ARG A 20 -9.51 2.10 -1.93
N ILE A 21 -9.72 3.18 -2.69
CA ILE A 21 -9.38 3.23 -4.11
C ILE A 21 -7.87 3.05 -4.29
N PHE A 22 -7.07 3.70 -3.46
CA PHE A 22 -5.62 3.64 -3.50
C PHE A 22 -5.11 2.22 -3.27
N PHE A 23 -5.48 1.55 -2.17
CA PHE A 23 -5.05 0.17 -1.90
C PHE A 23 -5.67 -0.86 -2.85
N PHE A 24 -6.84 -0.58 -3.42
CA PHE A 24 -7.40 -1.41 -4.50
C PHE A 24 -6.48 -1.41 -5.73
N ILE A 25 -6.08 -0.23 -6.21
CA ILE A 25 -5.18 -0.09 -7.36
C ILE A 25 -3.82 -0.73 -7.07
N LEU A 26 -3.25 -0.51 -5.88
CA LEU A 26 -2.00 -1.17 -5.47
C LEU A 26 -2.12 -2.69 -5.44
N GLY A 27 -3.27 -3.21 -5.00
CA GLY A 27 -3.55 -4.64 -5.01
C GLY A 27 -3.63 -5.21 -6.44
N LEU A 28 -4.26 -4.49 -7.36
CA LEU A 28 -4.29 -4.87 -8.78
C LEU A 28 -2.90 -4.87 -9.41
N LEU A 29 -2.07 -3.87 -9.11
CA LEU A 29 -0.67 -3.84 -9.53
C LEU A 29 0.10 -5.03 -8.96
N GLY A 30 -0.16 -5.40 -7.70
CA GLY A 30 0.42 -6.59 -7.09
C GLY A 30 0.01 -7.88 -7.80
N CYS A 31 -1.26 -8.02 -8.18
CA CYS A 31 -1.71 -9.15 -8.99
C CYS A 31 -1.03 -9.17 -10.36
N LEU A 32 -0.84 -8.01 -10.99
CA LEU A 32 -0.12 -7.89 -12.27
C LEU A 32 1.35 -8.31 -12.12
N PHE A 33 2.08 -7.81 -11.12
CA PHE A 33 3.47 -8.20 -10.90
C PHE A 33 3.63 -9.66 -10.53
N LEU A 34 2.70 -10.22 -9.75
CA LEU A 34 2.67 -11.63 -9.42
C LEU A 34 2.43 -12.48 -10.68
N PHE A 35 1.47 -12.06 -11.53
CA PHE A 35 1.23 -12.70 -12.81
C PHE A 35 2.46 -12.62 -13.72
N MET A 36 3.15 -11.47 -13.81
CA MET A 36 4.37 -11.34 -14.60
C MET A 36 5.47 -12.28 -14.12
N TRP A 37 5.65 -12.41 -12.81
CA TRP A 37 6.65 -13.33 -12.25
C TRP A 37 6.35 -14.78 -12.62
N PHE A 38 5.13 -15.27 -12.39
CA PHE A 38 4.83 -16.69 -12.63
C PHE A 38 4.48 -17.00 -14.10
N GLY A 39 4.04 -16.00 -14.86
CA GLY A 39 3.46 -16.17 -16.19
C GLY A 39 4.40 -15.88 -17.35
N THR A 40 5.65 -15.48 -17.10
CA THR A 40 6.61 -15.18 -18.17
C THR A 40 7.99 -15.77 -17.86
N ASP A 41 8.68 -16.29 -18.89
CA ASP A 41 10.04 -16.85 -18.79
C ASP A 41 11.13 -15.76 -18.84
N HIS A 42 10.76 -14.48 -18.76
CA HIS A 42 11.71 -13.37 -18.76
C HIS A 42 12.34 -13.19 -17.38
N GLN A 43 13.68 -13.25 -17.31
CA GLN A 43 14.43 -13.10 -16.05
C GLN A 43 14.12 -11.80 -15.31
N ASP A 44 13.84 -10.71 -16.02
CA ASP A 44 13.49 -9.41 -15.42
C ASP A 44 12.11 -9.38 -14.76
N CYS A 45 11.24 -10.34 -15.10
CA CYS A 45 9.94 -10.50 -14.48
C CYS A 45 10.01 -11.41 -13.25
N ALA A 46 11.03 -12.26 -13.15
CA ALA A 46 11.30 -13.06 -11.96
C ALA A 46 11.87 -12.19 -10.83
N ALA A 47 11.51 -12.51 -9.58
CA ALA A 47 11.97 -11.79 -8.39
C ALA A 47 11.72 -10.26 -8.41
N ASN A 48 10.58 -9.83 -8.95
CA ASN A 48 10.24 -8.41 -9.06
C ASN A 48 10.00 -7.75 -7.69
N TYR A 49 10.93 -6.90 -7.27
CA TYR A 49 10.93 -6.16 -6.00
C TYR A 49 9.75 -5.17 -5.88
N ASN A 50 9.02 -4.87 -6.97
CA ASN A 50 7.79 -4.09 -6.87
C ASN A 50 6.69 -4.78 -6.04
N LEU A 51 6.75 -6.09 -5.87
CA LEU A 51 5.81 -6.82 -4.99
C LEU A 51 5.97 -6.47 -3.50
N ILE A 52 7.08 -5.88 -3.08
CA ILE A 52 7.30 -5.49 -1.68
C ILE A 52 6.32 -4.37 -1.27
N TRP A 53 6.03 -3.44 -2.19
CA TRP A 53 5.12 -2.31 -1.92
C TRP A 53 3.73 -2.51 -2.54
N ALA A 54 3.65 -3.16 -3.70
CA ALA A 54 2.40 -3.53 -4.37
C ALA A 54 2.03 -4.99 -4.04
N LEU A 55 1.64 -5.26 -2.80
CA LEU A 55 1.21 -6.60 -2.38
C LEU A 55 -0.18 -6.92 -2.95
N PRO A 56 -0.41 -8.09 -3.58
CA PRO A 56 -1.75 -8.48 -4.06
C PRO A 56 -2.77 -8.59 -2.91
N ILE A 57 -2.29 -8.79 -1.68
CA ILE A 57 -3.13 -8.84 -0.46
C ILE A 57 -3.82 -7.49 -0.19
N HIS A 58 -3.28 -6.36 -0.69
CA HIS A 58 -3.95 -5.05 -0.60
C HIS A 58 -5.36 -5.10 -1.20
N LEU A 59 -5.55 -5.90 -2.26
CA LEU A 59 -6.84 -6.09 -2.92
C LEU A 59 -7.86 -6.71 -1.96
N ILE A 60 -7.48 -7.79 -1.27
CA ILE A 60 -8.33 -8.46 -0.28
C ILE A 60 -8.60 -7.53 0.90
N ALA A 61 -7.57 -6.87 1.43
CA ALA A 61 -7.68 -5.97 2.58
C ALA A 61 -8.65 -4.81 2.32
N THR A 62 -8.78 -4.36 1.07
CA THR A 62 -9.69 -3.26 0.68
C THR A 62 -11.17 -3.60 0.90
N PHE A 63 -11.56 -4.87 0.72
CA PHE A 63 -12.95 -5.31 0.89
C PHE A 63 -13.29 -5.67 2.33
N LEU A 64 -12.29 -5.81 3.20
CA LEU A 64 -12.50 -6.11 4.62
C LEU A 64 -12.88 -4.86 5.42
N SER A 65 -13.44 -5.10 6.61
CA SER A 65 -13.66 -4.06 7.59
C SER A 65 -12.34 -3.67 8.26
N TRP A 66 -11.92 -2.41 8.10
CA TRP A 66 -10.67 -1.89 8.64
C TRP A 66 -10.67 -1.68 10.16
N LYS A 67 -11.82 -1.92 10.81
CA LYS A 67 -11.89 -2.00 12.27
C LYS A 67 -11.39 -3.34 12.82
N ARG A 68 -11.25 -4.37 11.97
CA ARG A 68 -10.81 -5.71 12.38
C ARG A 68 -9.32 -5.67 12.78
N PRO A 69 -8.92 -6.32 13.90
CA PRO A 69 -7.55 -6.29 14.39
C PRO A 69 -6.55 -6.86 13.38
N VAL A 70 -6.93 -7.89 12.64
CA VAL A 70 -6.09 -8.49 11.58
C VAL A 70 -5.78 -7.49 10.46
N VAL A 71 -6.75 -6.64 10.09
CA VAL A 71 -6.56 -5.62 9.04
C VAL A 71 -5.68 -4.48 9.56
N LYS A 72 -5.87 -4.07 10.82
CA LYS A 72 -4.98 -3.07 11.46
C LYS A 72 -3.54 -3.56 11.53
N MET A 73 -3.36 -4.82 11.93
CA MET A 73 -2.05 -5.47 11.97
C MET A 73 -1.43 -5.55 10.58
N TYR A 74 -2.21 -5.93 9.56
CA TYR A 74 -1.77 -5.92 8.17
C TYR A 74 -1.23 -4.55 7.75
N PHE A 75 -2.00 -3.47 7.93
CA PHE A 75 -1.54 -2.13 7.55
C PHE A 75 -0.36 -1.63 8.40
N HIS A 76 -0.23 -2.10 9.65
CA HIS A 76 0.96 -1.83 10.44
C HIS A 76 2.21 -2.45 9.79
N PHE A 77 2.13 -3.72 9.39
CA PHE A 77 3.22 -4.39 8.66
C PHE A 77 3.51 -3.72 7.31
N VAL A 78 2.48 -3.32 6.56
CA VAL A 78 2.66 -2.59 5.29
C VAL A 78 3.42 -1.28 5.50
N SER A 79 3.14 -0.55 6.59
CA SER A 79 3.87 0.67 6.93
C SER A 79 5.35 0.38 7.19
N ILE A 80 5.65 -0.63 8.02
CA ILE A 80 7.02 -1.02 8.36
C ILE A 80 7.79 -1.49 7.13
N ILE A 81 7.23 -2.40 6.33
CA ILE A 81 7.94 -2.94 5.16
C ILE A 81 8.20 -1.84 4.11
N SER A 82 7.30 -0.88 3.99
CA SER A 82 7.47 0.27 3.09
C SER A 82 8.56 1.22 3.57
N ILE A 83 8.69 1.43 4.88
CA ILE A 83 9.82 2.18 5.47
C ILE A 83 11.13 1.43 5.20
N LEU A 84 11.16 0.12 5.46
CA LEU A 84 12.34 -0.70 5.24
C LEU A 84 12.78 -0.65 3.78
N LEU A 85 11.85 -0.76 2.83
CA LEU A 85 12.14 -0.64 1.40
C LEU A 85 12.75 0.72 1.05
N LEU A 86 12.22 1.80 1.61
CA LEU A 86 12.72 3.15 1.35
C LEU A 86 14.15 3.33 1.91
N VAL A 87 14.43 2.77 3.10
CA VAL A 87 15.77 2.80 3.70
C VAL A 87 16.74 1.89 2.95
N SER A 88 16.27 0.73 2.47
CA SER A 88 17.08 -0.25 1.75
C SER A 88 17.21 0.05 0.25
N TRP A 89 16.72 1.18 -0.24
CA TRP A 89 16.57 1.49 -1.67
C TRP A 89 17.85 1.30 -2.50
N PHE A 90 19.00 1.66 -1.94
CA PHE A 90 20.30 1.55 -2.63
C PHE A 90 20.98 0.19 -2.46
N PHE A 91 20.45 -0.68 -1.59
CA PHE A 91 21.04 -1.99 -1.28
C PHE A 91 20.33 -3.13 -2.02
N ILE A 92 19.11 -2.90 -2.52
CA ILE A 92 18.40 -3.90 -3.32
C ILE A 92 19.04 -4.03 -4.72
N PRO A 93 19.11 -5.24 -5.29
CA PRO A 93 19.75 -5.45 -6.60
C PRO A 93 18.94 -4.86 -7.76
N GLN A 94 17.62 -4.70 -7.60
CA GLN A 94 16.75 -4.11 -8.62
C GLN A 94 16.67 -2.59 -8.45
N GLN A 95 17.00 -1.86 -9.52
CA GLN A 95 16.77 -0.41 -9.59
C GLN A 95 15.28 -0.12 -9.78
N LEU A 96 14.61 0.25 -8.68
CA LEU A 96 13.21 0.65 -8.71
C LEU A 96 13.06 2.07 -9.29
N ASN A 97 11.92 2.34 -9.94
CA ASN A 97 11.63 3.65 -10.49
C ASN A 97 11.53 4.69 -9.35
N ILE A 98 12.25 5.81 -9.48
CA ILE A 98 12.25 6.90 -8.48
C ILE A 98 10.86 7.47 -8.21
N ALA A 99 9.92 7.38 -9.17
CA ALA A 99 8.53 7.79 -9.02
C ALA A 99 7.77 6.99 -7.94
N ILE A 100 8.29 5.84 -7.52
CA ILE A 100 7.71 5.03 -6.43
C ILE A 100 8.00 5.66 -5.06
N ALA A 101 9.08 6.44 -4.89
CA ALA A 101 9.41 7.06 -3.60
C ALA A 101 8.27 7.93 -3.02
N PRO A 102 7.64 8.85 -3.76
CA PRO A 102 6.48 9.59 -3.25
C PRO A 102 5.26 8.69 -3.00
N ILE A 103 5.06 7.63 -3.79
CA ILE A 103 3.99 6.65 -3.58
C ILE A 103 4.20 5.89 -2.27
N LEU A 104 5.44 5.48 -1.98
CA LEU A 104 5.82 4.85 -0.71
C LEU A 104 5.54 5.78 0.48
N GLY A 105 5.84 7.08 0.35
CA GLY A 105 5.50 8.06 1.37
C GLY A 105 4.00 8.06 1.71
N ILE A 106 3.14 7.99 0.69
CA ILE A 106 1.68 7.87 0.87
C ILE A 106 1.34 6.52 1.53
N ILE A 107 1.88 5.39 1.05
CA ILE A 107 1.63 4.06 1.64
C ILE A 107 1.98 4.05 3.13
N ILE A 108 3.16 4.57 3.50
CA ILE A 108 3.63 4.62 4.89
C ILE A 108 2.64 5.40 5.76
N LEU A 109 2.32 6.63 5.36
CA LEU A 109 1.42 7.52 6.10
C LEU A 109 0.03 6.93 6.24
N ARG A 110 -0.58 6.52 5.13
CA ARG A 110 -1.96 6.02 5.11
C ARG A 110 -2.07 4.71 5.90
N SER A 111 -1.16 3.77 5.69
CA SER A 111 -1.17 2.49 6.40
C SER A 111 -0.95 2.67 7.90
N TYR A 112 -0.08 3.59 8.31
CA TYR A 112 0.12 3.92 9.72
C TYR A 112 -1.18 4.44 10.36
N PHE A 113 -1.86 5.42 9.73
CA PHE A 113 -3.12 5.94 10.27
C PHE A 113 -4.22 4.90 10.32
N ILE A 114 -4.36 4.05 9.29
CA ILE A 114 -5.36 2.97 9.27
C ILE A 114 -5.08 1.96 10.39
N SER A 115 -3.80 1.65 10.66
CA SER A 115 -3.44 0.73 11.75
C SER A 115 -3.82 1.25 13.14
N LYS A 116 -3.94 2.57 13.31
CA LYS A 116 -4.23 3.24 14.59
C LYS A 116 -5.69 3.69 14.76
N ALA A 117 -6.46 3.80 13.67
CA ALA A 117 -7.87 4.21 13.67
C ALA A 117 -8.77 3.09 14.23
#